data_AF-A0A962DWD3-F1
#
_entry.id   AF-A0A962DWD3-F1
#
_cell.length_a   1.000
_cell.length_b   1.000
_cell.length_c   1.000
_cell.angle_alpha   90.00
_cell.angle_beta   90.00
_cell.angle_gamma   90.00
#
_symmetry.space_group_name_H-M   'P 1'
#
loop_
_entity.id
_entity.type
_entity.pdbx_description
1 polymer ?
#
loop_
_entity_poly.entity_id
_entity_poly.type
_entity_poly.pdbx_seq_one_letter_code
_entity_poly.pdbx_strand_id
1 'polypeptide(L)'
;MNKMLGYLMLGYLMLGAMPALAQLGLGMVGMTVDQAVAEIRKNYETALSATEASASRSMFDARTHALVVLGQLDLIASKRGAELFRNLREAEKQIFLRADELLRKIGTNAENLTADMQSLANTAENMVGGILGSVPRLRSISPSFAIADGREVRFKAGGNFLDYGPASLELAGVPCMPERLITTESIFRCKMPGSAPTLGHFLPGTLTVYLERTWWQALTFREGDQRKIPVGLTALGSTIGTLTVLADGQRDTETRNSRSQTIGHRNDHCSGDTHLSPSFNPASPSCRIVASSIKVHERSRSSNSVNGGLRSVSETGFQWSGIARNNGSCGPRVFGQRVGLDGRGWVEVDITWDEICTSTVAFSNENVGSRDIGWNESFEMPLPPGTVDVRWSAASELGSDVGQGNQPGKYFTAELSTGKSSVQFRTRDVSEVLK
;
A
#
# COMPACT_ATOMS: atom_id res chain seq x y z
N MET A 1 41.21 -40.21 33.28
CA MET A 1 40.98 -38.90 32.61
C MET A 1 39.52 -38.82 32.18
N ASN A 2 38.86 -37.71 32.50
CA ASN A 2 37.57 -37.23 32.01
C ASN A 2 36.28 -38.01 32.31
N LYS A 3 35.77 -37.84 33.54
CA LYS A 3 34.33 -37.65 33.83
C LYS A 3 34.16 -36.79 35.10
N MET A 4 34.50 -35.50 35.02
CA MET A 4 34.26 -34.56 36.12
C MET A 4 34.15 -33.11 35.61
N LEU A 5 33.29 -32.88 34.61
CA LEU A 5 33.04 -31.53 34.07
C LEU A 5 31.55 -31.28 33.73
N GLY A 6 30.64 -32.01 34.38
CA GLY A 6 29.20 -31.99 34.05
C GLY A 6 28.27 -31.31 35.06
N TYR A 7 28.76 -30.86 36.21
CA TYR A 7 27.88 -30.38 37.31
C TYR A 7 28.17 -28.97 37.84
N LEU A 8 29.12 -28.24 37.25
CA LEU A 8 29.42 -26.85 37.65
C LEU A 8 28.77 -25.77 36.75
N MET A 9 28.06 -26.16 35.69
CA MET A 9 27.40 -25.25 34.74
C MET A 9 25.87 -25.17 34.90
N LEU A 10 25.28 -25.85 35.89
CA LEU A 10 23.84 -25.70 36.22
C LEU A 10 23.58 -24.75 37.40
N GLY A 11 24.63 -24.31 38.11
CA GLY A 11 24.51 -23.35 39.23
C GLY A 11 24.58 -21.88 38.82
N TYR A 12 24.96 -21.57 37.57
CA TYR A 12 25.17 -20.19 37.10
C TYR A 12 24.03 -19.62 36.24
N LEU A 13 23.06 -20.45 35.83
CA LEU A 13 21.92 -20.02 35.00
C LEU A 13 20.64 -19.71 35.78
N MET A 14 20.62 -19.94 37.10
CA MET A 14 19.50 -19.59 37.99
C MET A 14 19.75 -18.32 38.84
N LEU A 15 20.89 -17.64 38.66
CA LEU A 15 21.25 -16.39 39.34
C LEU A 15 21.23 -15.15 38.43
N GLY A 16 20.88 -15.31 37.14
CA GLY A 16 20.96 -14.25 36.13
C GLY A 16 19.72 -13.34 35.99
N ALA A 17 18.60 -13.64 36.65
CA ALA A 17 17.37 -12.86 36.53
C ALA A 17 17.21 -11.75 37.59
N MET A 18 18.15 -11.60 38.53
CA MET A 18 18.05 -10.64 39.63
C MET A 18 18.89 -9.32 39.57
N PRO A 19 19.73 -8.99 38.56
CA PRO A 19 20.47 -7.72 38.65
C PRO A 19 19.67 -6.48 38.19
N ALA A 20 18.66 -6.61 37.33
CA ALA A 20 17.93 -5.45 36.81
C ALA A 20 17.00 -4.81 37.87
N LEU A 21 16.18 -5.60 38.55
CA LEU A 21 15.29 -5.12 39.63
C LEU A 21 16.07 -4.57 40.84
N ALA A 22 17.23 -5.14 41.15
CA ALA A 22 18.09 -4.68 42.24
C ALA A 22 18.75 -3.32 41.95
N GLN A 23 19.22 -3.08 40.71
CA GLN A 23 19.75 -1.77 40.31
C GLN A 23 18.67 -0.69 40.17
N LEU A 24 17.46 -1.06 39.72
CA LEU A 24 16.30 -0.16 39.65
C LEU A 24 15.80 0.27 41.03
N GLY A 25 15.77 -0.66 41.99
CA GLY A 25 15.38 -0.38 43.37
C GLY A 25 16.34 0.58 44.08
N LEU A 26 17.64 0.49 43.82
CA LEU A 26 18.65 1.33 44.48
C LEU A 26 18.53 2.83 44.14
N GLY A 27 18.06 3.17 42.94
CA GLY A 27 17.84 4.56 42.52
C GLY A 27 16.69 5.24 43.28
N MET A 28 15.59 4.52 43.50
CA MET A 28 14.39 5.07 44.16
C MET A 28 14.42 5.03 45.69
N VAL A 29 15.25 4.18 46.31
CA VAL A 29 15.25 3.97 47.78
C VAL A 29 15.55 5.24 48.60
N GLY A 30 16.28 6.20 48.03
CA GLY A 30 16.55 7.51 48.65
C GLY A 30 15.54 8.61 48.30
N MET A 31 14.64 8.36 47.34
CA MET A 31 13.69 9.34 46.82
C MET A 31 12.42 9.39 47.67
N THR A 32 11.75 10.54 47.67
CA THR A 32 10.35 10.63 48.09
C THR A 32 9.45 9.97 47.04
N VAL A 33 8.21 9.61 47.42
CA VAL A 33 7.27 9.03 46.44
C VAL A 33 7.02 9.98 45.27
N ASP A 34 6.88 11.29 45.52
CA ASP A 34 6.71 12.28 44.45
C ASP A 34 7.90 12.31 43.47
N GLN A 35 9.12 12.22 44.01
CA GLN A 35 10.34 12.16 43.18
C GLN A 35 10.38 10.87 42.35
N ALA A 36 9.98 9.74 42.92
CA ALA A 36 9.91 8.47 42.19
C ALA A 36 8.89 8.53 41.04
N VAL A 37 7.70 9.10 41.27
CA VAL A 37 6.70 9.31 40.19
C VAL A 37 7.24 10.23 39.10
N ALA A 38 7.91 11.31 39.48
CA ALA A 38 8.50 12.25 38.53
C ALA A 38 9.58 11.58 37.65
N GLU A 39 10.45 10.76 38.24
CA GLU A 39 11.46 10.01 37.50
C GLU A 39 10.82 8.98 36.54
N ILE A 40 9.82 8.24 37.00
CA ILE A 40 9.07 7.28 36.17
C ILE A 40 8.38 8.00 35.00
N ARG A 41 7.76 9.16 35.24
CA ARG A 41 7.12 9.97 34.21
C ARG A 41 8.13 10.45 33.17
N LYS A 42 9.29 10.95 33.60
CA LYS A 42 10.37 11.38 32.72
C LYS A 42 10.91 10.22 31.87
N ASN A 43 11.06 9.04 32.46
CA ASN A 43 11.47 7.82 31.74
C ASN A 43 10.41 7.43 30.70
N TYR A 44 9.13 7.53 31.05
CA TYR A 44 8.03 7.31 30.12
C TYR A 44 8.02 8.31 28.96
N GLU A 45 8.15 9.61 29.22
CA GLU A 45 8.20 10.64 28.17
C GLU A 45 9.36 10.40 27.20
N THR A 46 10.51 9.97 27.73
CA THR A 46 11.68 9.57 26.92
C THR A 46 11.37 8.36 26.07
N ALA A 47 10.83 7.29 26.65
CA ALA A 47 10.45 6.06 25.94
C ALA A 47 9.41 6.37 24.85
N LEU A 48 8.42 7.19 25.17
CA LEU A 48 7.34 7.57 24.30
C LEU A 48 7.82 8.37 23.09
N SER A 49 8.77 9.29 23.26
CA SER A 49 9.41 9.98 22.13
C SER A 49 10.15 9.02 21.18
N ALA A 50 10.76 7.95 21.71
CA ALA A 50 11.40 6.91 20.88
C ALA A 50 10.38 6.05 20.11
N THR A 51 9.11 6.09 20.50
CA THR A 51 8.04 5.22 19.96
C THR A 51 7.16 5.92 18.93
N GLU A 52 7.26 7.24 18.79
CA GLU A 52 6.55 8.01 17.76
C GLU A 52 6.98 7.63 16.33
N ALA A 53 8.11 6.94 16.18
CA ALA A 53 8.56 6.34 14.93
C ALA A 53 7.99 4.91 14.68
N SER A 54 7.34 4.30 15.67
CA SER A 54 6.81 2.94 15.57
C SER A 54 5.29 2.98 15.43
N ALA A 55 4.81 2.52 14.27
CA ALA A 55 3.39 2.45 14.00
C ALA A 55 2.87 1.01 14.03
N SER A 56 2.69 0.49 15.24
CA SER A 56 2.04 -0.79 15.49
C SER A 56 0.96 -0.68 16.54
N ARG A 57 -0.04 -1.55 16.45
CA ARG A 57 -1.19 -1.56 17.36
C ARG A 57 -0.75 -1.77 18.81
N SER A 58 0.13 -2.75 19.04
CA SER A 58 0.63 -3.06 20.39
C SER A 58 1.35 -1.87 21.02
N MET A 59 2.06 -1.06 20.23
CA MET A 59 2.69 0.15 20.74
C MET A 59 1.67 1.22 21.13
N PHE A 60 0.61 1.40 20.35
CA PHE A 60 -0.48 2.33 20.67
C PHE A 60 -1.25 1.89 21.93
N ASP A 61 -1.53 0.58 22.06
CA ASP A 61 -2.17 -0.01 23.24
C ASP A 61 -1.29 0.14 24.48
N ALA A 62 0.01 -0.20 24.39
CA ALA A 62 0.96 -0.06 25.49
C ALA A 62 1.09 1.39 25.97
N ARG A 63 1.16 2.36 25.04
CA ARG A 63 1.19 3.80 25.36
C ARG A 63 -0.05 4.22 26.13
N THR A 64 -1.22 3.76 25.70
CA THR A 64 -2.51 4.06 26.33
C THR A 64 -2.60 3.48 27.74
N HIS A 65 -2.16 2.23 27.95
CA HIS A 65 -2.11 1.62 29.29
C HIS A 65 -1.10 2.29 30.21
N ALA A 66 0.03 2.75 29.68
CA ALA A 66 1.02 3.48 30.46
C ALA A 66 0.48 4.80 31.05
N LEU A 67 -0.36 5.54 30.31
CA LEU A 67 -1.04 6.72 30.85
C LEU A 67 -1.95 6.37 32.02
N VAL A 68 -2.65 5.24 31.94
CA VAL A 68 -3.48 4.73 33.04
C VAL A 68 -2.61 4.43 34.26
N VAL A 69 -1.50 3.71 34.09
CA VAL A 69 -0.56 3.38 35.19
C VAL A 69 -0.02 4.65 35.84
N LEU A 70 0.45 5.63 35.06
CA LEU A 70 0.94 6.91 35.58
C LEU A 70 -0.13 7.64 36.37
N GLY A 71 -1.37 7.67 35.87
CA GLY A 71 -2.51 8.25 36.58
C GLY A 71 -2.82 7.54 37.92
N GLN A 72 -2.50 6.25 38.06
CA GLN A 72 -2.63 5.54 39.34
C GLN A 72 -1.45 5.82 40.27
N LEU A 73 -0.22 5.94 39.75
CA LEU A 73 0.95 6.32 40.54
C LEU A 73 0.78 7.73 41.13
N ASP A 74 0.25 8.69 40.37
CA ASP A 74 -0.06 10.04 40.83
C ASP A 74 -1.01 10.04 42.04
N LEU A 75 -1.96 9.11 42.08
CA LEU A 75 -2.87 8.97 43.22
C LEU A 75 -2.16 8.48 44.47
N ILE A 76 -1.26 7.51 44.32
CA ILE A 76 -0.46 7.03 45.44
C ILE A 76 0.43 8.17 45.96
N ALA A 77 1.05 8.93 45.05
CA ALA A 77 1.82 10.14 45.35
C ALA A 77 1.00 11.18 46.11
N SER A 78 -0.22 11.48 45.66
CA SER A 78 -1.06 12.49 46.33
C SER A 78 -1.33 12.18 47.81
N LYS A 79 -1.28 10.91 48.21
CA LYS A 79 -1.44 10.50 49.61
C LYS A 79 -0.12 10.35 50.36
N ARG A 80 0.93 9.88 49.68
CA ARG A 80 2.20 9.44 50.29
C ARG A 80 3.43 10.23 49.80
N GLY A 81 3.22 11.35 49.13
CA GLY A 81 4.24 12.06 48.34
C GLY A 81 5.52 12.39 49.10
N ALA A 82 5.36 12.84 50.35
CA ALA A 82 6.46 13.18 51.26
C ALA A 82 7.09 11.96 51.97
N GLU A 83 6.47 10.79 51.91
CA GLU A 83 7.06 9.56 52.45
C GLU A 83 8.28 9.17 51.60
N LEU A 84 9.32 8.63 52.25
CA LEU A 84 10.42 8.01 51.53
C LEU A 84 9.93 6.71 50.88
N PHE A 85 10.36 6.45 49.65
CA PHE A 85 10.00 5.23 48.92
C PHE A 85 10.28 3.95 49.71
N ARG A 86 11.40 3.92 50.45
CA ARG A 86 11.77 2.78 51.31
C ARG A 86 10.75 2.46 52.42
N ASN A 87 9.93 3.43 52.80
CA ASN A 87 8.92 3.29 53.85
C ASN A 87 7.59 2.76 53.32
N LEU A 88 7.40 2.67 51.99
CA LEU A 88 6.22 2.07 51.40
C LEU A 88 6.11 0.58 51.73
N ARG A 89 4.88 0.05 51.69
CA ARG A 89 4.64 -1.40 51.79
C ARG A 89 5.27 -2.10 50.59
N GLU A 90 5.68 -3.36 50.77
CA GLU A 90 6.34 -4.10 49.68
C GLU A 90 5.47 -4.19 48.43
N ALA A 91 4.17 -4.42 48.58
CA ALA A 91 3.24 -4.41 47.45
C ALA A 91 3.23 -3.05 46.71
N GLU A 92 3.23 -1.93 47.44
CA GLU A 92 3.28 -0.59 46.85
C GLU A 92 4.60 -0.40 46.09
N LYS A 93 5.76 -0.72 46.70
CA LYS A 93 7.07 -0.66 46.03
C LYS A 93 7.10 -1.45 44.73
N GLN A 94 6.56 -2.67 44.73
CA GLN A 94 6.54 -3.52 43.55
C GLN A 94 5.75 -2.91 42.37
N ILE A 95 4.72 -2.09 42.62
CA ILE A 95 4.02 -1.38 41.53
C ILE A 95 4.93 -0.35 40.89
N PHE A 96 5.63 0.47 41.67
CA PHE A 96 6.55 1.47 41.13
C PHE A 96 7.71 0.84 40.38
N LEU A 97 8.31 -0.22 40.95
CA LEU A 97 9.42 -0.93 40.31
C LEU A 97 9.00 -1.59 38.99
N ARG A 98 7.83 -2.25 38.97
CA ARG A 98 7.28 -2.84 37.74
C ARG A 98 6.86 -1.78 36.73
N ALA A 99 6.30 -0.67 37.17
CA ALA A 99 5.97 0.45 36.30
C ALA A 99 7.23 0.99 35.63
N ASP A 100 8.27 1.33 36.38
CA ASP A 100 9.53 1.82 35.81
C ASP A 100 10.14 0.80 34.83
N GLU A 101 10.19 -0.49 35.22
CA GLU A 101 10.72 -1.55 34.37
C GLU A 101 9.95 -1.67 33.04
N LEU A 102 8.62 -1.76 33.09
CA LEU A 102 7.79 -1.93 31.90
C LEU A 102 7.79 -0.65 31.04
N LEU A 103 7.73 0.53 31.65
CA LEU A 103 7.72 1.81 30.93
C LEU A 103 9.04 2.00 30.15
N ARG A 104 10.17 1.58 30.72
CA ARG A 104 11.47 1.58 30.02
C ARG A 104 11.56 0.58 28.87
N LYS A 105 10.71 -0.45 28.85
CA LYS A 105 10.62 -1.44 27.76
C LYS A 105 9.73 -0.98 26.60
N ILE A 106 8.91 0.07 26.78
CA ILE A 106 8.13 0.69 25.71
C ILE A 106 9.11 1.16 24.62
N GLY A 107 9.14 0.42 23.50
CA GLY A 107 10.04 0.67 22.38
C GLY A 107 10.94 -0.53 21.99
N THR A 108 11.00 -1.59 22.80
CA THR A 108 11.88 -2.75 22.54
C THR A 108 11.15 -4.06 22.22
N ASN A 109 9.98 -4.32 22.81
CA ASN A 109 9.15 -5.49 22.52
C ASN A 109 7.67 -5.19 22.83
N ALA A 110 6.82 -5.06 21.82
CA ALA A 110 5.47 -4.47 21.96
C ALA A 110 4.38 -5.47 22.41
N GLU A 111 4.43 -6.72 21.96
CA GLU A 111 3.33 -7.68 22.14
C GLU A 111 3.16 -8.10 23.61
N ASN A 112 4.23 -8.62 24.22
CA ASN A 112 4.22 -9.01 25.63
C ASN A 112 3.99 -7.82 26.56
N LEU A 113 4.51 -6.65 26.16
CA LEU A 113 4.40 -5.42 26.93
C LEU A 113 2.96 -4.93 27.09
N THR A 114 2.11 -5.13 26.07
CA THR A 114 0.70 -4.71 26.14
C THR A 114 -0.04 -5.47 27.24
N ALA A 115 0.11 -6.80 27.27
CA ALA A 115 -0.51 -7.65 28.29
C ALA A 115 0.03 -7.34 29.70
N ASP A 116 1.35 -7.14 29.83
CA ASP A 116 1.99 -6.80 31.10
C ASP A 116 1.52 -5.44 31.62
N MET A 117 1.41 -4.43 30.75
CA MET A 117 0.92 -3.09 31.10
C MET A 117 -0.56 -3.10 31.51
N GLN A 118 -1.39 -3.86 30.81
CA GLN A 118 -2.79 -4.02 31.19
C GLN A 118 -2.93 -4.68 32.58
N SER A 119 -2.14 -5.73 32.84
CA SER A 119 -2.08 -6.40 34.14
C SER A 119 -1.62 -5.46 35.25
N LEU A 120 -0.60 -4.64 34.98
CA LEU A 120 -0.13 -3.62 35.90
C LEU A 120 -1.19 -2.56 36.18
N ALA A 121 -1.89 -2.06 35.14
CA ALA A 121 -2.97 -1.07 35.29
C ALA A 121 -4.10 -1.61 36.19
N ASN A 122 -4.50 -2.87 36.00
CA ASN A 122 -5.49 -3.53 36.85
C ASN A 122 -5.00 -3.68 38.30
N THR A 123 -3.74 -4.05 38.49
CA THR A 123 -3.14 -4.20 39.82
C THR A 123 -3.04 -2.87 40.55
N ALA A 124 -2.63 -1.80 39.85
CA ALA A 124 -2.54 -0.45 40.37
C ALA A 124 -3.91 0.10 40.75
N GLU A 125 -4.93 -0.10 39.92
CA GLU A 125 -6.30 0.34 40.21
C GLU A 125 -6.84 -0.30 41.50
N ASN A 126 -6.69 -1.62 41.66
CA ASN A 126 -7.10 -2.34 42.86
C ASN A 126 -6.37 -1.84 44.11
N MET A 127 -5.06 -1.59 43.99
CA MET A 127 -4.24 -1.09 45.10
C MET A 127 -4.66 0.31 45.53
N VAL A 128 -4.87 1.20 44.56
CA VAL A 128 -5.37 2.55 44.85
C VAL A 128 -6.75 2.47 45.48
N GLY A 129 -7.64 1.57 45.02
CA GLY A 129 -8.93 1.33 45.66
C GLY A 129 -8.81 1.01 47.15
N GLY A 130 -7.84 0.17 47.53
CA GLY A 130 -7.56 -0.14 48.93
C GLY A 130 -6.91 1.00 49.73
N ILE A 131 -6.23 1.94 49.08
CA ILE A 131 -5.56 3.09 49.73
C ILE A 131 -6.49 4.29 49.86
N LEU A 132 -7.24 4.62 48.81
CA LEU A 132 -7.98 5.87 48.65
C LEU A 132 -9.50 5.70 48.68
N GLY A 133 -10.04 4.48 48.68
CA GLY A 133 -11.48 4.25 48.74
C GLY A 133 -12.21 4.79 47.51
N SER A 134 -13.15 5.70 47.70
CA SER A 134 -14.07 6.24 46.69
C SER A 134 -13.48 7.37 45.81
N VAL A 135 -12.26 7.19 45.31
CA VAL A 135 -11.63 8.15 44.38
C VAL A 135 -11.80 7.68 42.93
N PRO A 136 -12.17 8.55 41.97
CA PRO A 136 -12.23 8.22 40.54
C PRO A 136 -10.94 7.58 40.04
N ARG A 137 -11.02 6.46 39.33
CA ARG A 137 -9.86 5.71 38.83
C ARG A 137 -10.10 5.20 37.42
N LEU A 138 -9.09 5.34 36.55
CA LEU A 138 -9.10 4.72 35.22
C LEU A 138 -8.47 3.33 35.27
N ARG A 139 -9.03 2.42 34.48
CA ARG A 139 -8.52 1.07 34.26
C ARG A 139 -8.17 0.83 32.79
N SER A 140 -8.96 1.39 31.88
CA SER A 140 -8.77 1.20 30.44
C SER A 140 -9.23 2.41 29.64
N ILE A 141 -8.65 2.57 28.47
CA ILE A 141 -9.03 3.58 27.47
C ILE A 141 -9.16 2.87 26.12
N SER A 142 -10.17 3.22 25.33
CA SER A 142 -10.39 2.65 24.00
C SER A 142 -11.10 3.68 23.09
N PRO A 143 -10.75 3.79 21.79
CA PRO A 143 -9.66 3.09 21.14
C PRO A 143 -8.30 3.71 21.50
N SER A 144 -7.21 2.96 21.29
CA SER A 144 -5.83 3.44 21.41
C SER A 144 -5.35 4.20 20.18
N PHE A 145 -6.05 4.04 19.05
CA PHE A 145 -5.78 4.75 17.80
C PHE A 145 -7.06 5.07 17.02
N ALA A 146 -7.00 6.07 16.13
CA ALA A 146 -8.07 6.43 15.22
C ALA A 146 -7.52 7.13 13.97
N ILE A 147 -8.26 7.06 12.86
CA ILE A 147 -7.86 7.74 11.62
C ILE A 147 -8.18 9.24 11.73
N ALA A 148 -7.23 10.09 11.34
CA ALA A 148 -7.40 11.53 11.25
C ALA A 148 -8.02 11.93 9.91
N ASP A 149 -9.31 11.64 9.75
CA ASP A 149 -10.12 11.95 8.56
C ASP A 149 -11.22 12.99 8.82
N GLY A 150 -11.18 13.65 9.99
CA GLY A 150 -12.18 14.63 10.41
C GLY A 150 -13.49 14.04 10.95
N ARG A 151 -13.64 12.71 10.98
CA ARG A 151 -14.84 12.04 11.51
C ARG A 151 -14.82 11.96 13.03
N GLU A 152 -15.96 11.64 13.62
CA GLU A 152 -16.08 11.41 15.06
C GLU A 152 -15.63 9.99 15.42
N VAL A 153 -14.84 9.88 16.49
CA VAL A 153 -14.48 8.62 17.13
C VAL A 153 -15.15 8.50 18.49
N ARG A 154 -15.56 7.28 18.84
CA ARG A 154 -16.15 6.95 20.13
C ARG A 154 -15.06 6.58 21.14
N PHE A 155 -14.68 7.53 21.99
CA PHE A 155 -13.70 7.35 23.04
C PHE A 155 -14.36 6.83 24.32
N LYS A 156 -13.79 5.80 24.93
CA LYS A 156 -14.28 5.12 26.12
C LYS A 156 -13.20 5.11 27.19
N ALA A 157 -13.55 5.61 28.36
CA ALA A 157 -12.76 5.54 29.57
C ALA A 157 -13.45 4.57 30.54
N GLY A 158 -12.84 3.40 30.77
CA GLY A 158 -13.33 2.39 31.71
C GLY A 158 -12.62 2.52 33.04
N GLY A 159 -13.34 2.36 34.15
CA GLY A 159 -12.80 2.62 35.48
C GLY A 159 -13.79 2.38 36.62
N ASN A 160 -13.59 3.12 37.70
CA ASN A 160 -14.47 3.17 38.86
C ASN A 160 -14.68 4.63 39.30
N PHE A 161 -15.87 4.91 39.81
CA PHE A 161 -16.25 6.22 40.35
C PHE A 161 -16.08 7.40 39.36
N LEU A 162 -16.43 7.17 38.09
CA LEU A 162 -16.28 8.18 37.03
C LEU A 162 -17.48 9.15 36.93
N ASP A 163 -18.54 8.96 37.72
CA ASP A 163 -19.85 9.62 37.58
C ASP A 163 -20.26 10.51 38.76
N TYR A 164 -19.35 10.88 39.66
CA TYR A 164 -19.65 11.82 40.76
C TYR A 164 -20.00 13.25 40.30
N GLY A 165 -19.92 13.52 39.01
CA GLY A 165 -20.30 14.79 38.38
C GLY A 165 -20.25 14.69 36.86
N PRO A 166 -20.47 15.80 36.14
CA PRO A 166 -20.48 15.83 34.68
C PRO A 166 -19.06 15.70 34.13
N ALA A 167 -18.58 14.47 33.95
CA ALA A 167 -17.27 14.22 33.38
C ALA A 167 -17.13 14.88 32.00
N SER A 168 -15.95 15.46 31.73
CA SER A 168 -15.62 16.08 30.45
C SER A 168 -14.30 15.54 29.93
N LEU A 169 -14.18 15.49 28.60
CA LEU A 169 -12.98 15.04 27.92
C LEU A 169 -12.56 16.08 26.89
N GLU A 170 -11.28 16.41 26.89
CA GLU A 170 -10.64 17.17 25.82
C GLU A 170 -9.56 16.30 25.17
N LEU A 171 -9.57 16.23 23.83
CA LEU A 171 -8.51 15.60 23.03
C LEU A 171 -7.89 16.67 22.13
N ALA A 172 -6.56 16.83 22.20
CA ALA A 172 -5.79 17.85 21.52
C ALA A 172 -6.36 19.28 21.70
N GLY A 173 -6.88 19.57 22.90
CA GLY A 173 -7.52 20.85 23.23
C GLY A 173 -8.93 21.03 22.64
N VAL A 174 -9.48 20.04 21.96
CA VAL A 174 -10.84 20.04 21.44
C VAL A 174 -11.77 19.27 22.40
N PRO A 175 -12.86 19.89 22.88
CA PRO A 175 -13.80 19.21 23.76
C PRO A 175 -14.57 18.11 23.02
N CYS A 176 -14.70 16.95 23.65
CA CYS A 176 -15.50 15.84 23.17
C CYS A 176 -16.92 15.91 23.75
N MET A 177 -17.91 15.51 22.96
CA MET A 177 -19.31 15.46 23.42
C MET A 177 -19.55 14.21 24.28
N PRO A 178 -20.05 14.34 25.52
CA PRO A 178 -20.41 13.18 26.32
C PRO A 178 -21.58 12.43 25.69
N GLU A 179 -21.48 11.10 25.64
CA GLU A 179 -22.53 10.20 25.12
C GLU A 179 -23.16 9.40 26.26
N ARG A 180 -22.33 8.84 27.14
CA ARG A 180 -22.78 8.03 28.29
C ARG A 180 -21.81 8.18 29.44
N LEU A 181 -22.30 8.55 30.61
CA LEU A 181 -21.50 8.70 31.82
C LEU A 181 -22.11 7.82 32.91
N ILE A 182 -21.39 6.77 33.31
CA ILE A 182 -21.77 5.88 34.41
C ILE A 182 -20.55 5.60 35.30
N THR A 183 -20.78 5.07 36.49
CA THR A 183 -19.74 4.85 37.52
C THR A 183 -18.51 4.12 36.99
N THR A 184 -18.70 3.16 36.09
CA THR A 184 -17.64 2.27 35.61
C THR A 184 -17.15 2.59 34.20
N GLU A 185 -17.83 3.50 33.49
CA GLU A 185 -17.57 3.77 32.08
C GLU A 185 -18.03 5.19 31.71
N SER A 186 -17.15 5.95 31.07
CA SER A 186 -17.49 7.22 30.44
C SER A 186 -17.18 7.16 28.94
N ILE A 187 -18.18 7.45 28.11
CA ILE A 187 -18.12 7.41 26.66
C ILE A 187 -18.31 8.82 26.11
N PHE A 188 -17.44 9.21 25.20
CA PHE A 188 -17.41 10.49 24.54
C PHE A 188 -17.31 10.33 23.02
N ARG A 189 -17.91 11.26 22.28
CA ARG A 189 -17.69 11.43 20.84
C ARG A 189 -16.70 12.55 20.62
N CYS A 190 -15.56 12.22 20.05
CA CYS A 190 -14.46 13.14 19.82
C CYS A 190 -14.28 13.36 18.33
N LYS A 191 -14.20 14.61 17.89
CA LYS A 191 -13.90 14.94 16.49
C LYS A 191 -12.41 14.78 16.24
N MET A 192 -12.04 13.94 15.28
CA MET A 192 -10.65 13.77 14.87
C MET A 192 -10.17 14.96 14.05
N PRO A 193 -8.86 15.29 14.06
CA PRO A 193 -8.29 16.24 13.11
C PRO A 193 -8.50 15.73 11.67
N GLY A 194 -8.59 16.65 10.71
CA GLY A 194 -8.78 16.31 9.29
C GLY A 194 -7.54 15.77 8.59
N SER A 195 -6.38 15.81 9.25
CA SER A 195 -5.13 15.22 8.81
C SER A 195 -4.21 14.99 10.00
N ALA A 196 -3.26 14.06 9.87
CA ALA A 196 -2.16 13.88 10.81
C ALA A 196 -0.83 13.98 10.04
N PRO A 197 0.21 14.62 10.61
CA PRO A 197 1.47 14.89 9.92
C PRO A 197 2.29 13.63 9.64
N THR A 198 2.15 12.59 10.47
CA THR A 198 2.85 11.31 10.35
C THR A 198 1.95 10.17 10.81
N LEU A 199 2.29 8.94 10.43
CA LEU A 199 1.60 7.75 10.90
C LEU A 199 2.05 7.46 12.34
N GLY A 200 1.15 7.65 13.32
CA GLY A 200 1.49 7.47 14.74
C GLY A 200 1.51 8.76 15.57
N HIS A 201 0.98 9.88 15.06
CA HIS A 201 0.91 11.14 15.79
C HIS A 201 0.02 11.03 17.03
N PHE A 202 0.52 11.34 18.22
CA PHE A 202 -0.29 11.24 19.43
C PHE A 202 -1.13 12.48 19.71
N LEU A 203 -2.40 12.25 20.02
CA LEU A 203 -3.33 13.27 20.47
C LEU A 203 -3.43 13.22 22.00
N PRO A 204 -2.72 14.12 22.72
CA PRO A 204 -2.83 14.20 24.17
C PRO A 204 -4.23 14.67 24.56
N GLY A 205 -4.71 14.23 25.71
CA GLY A 205 -6.01 14.59 26.21
C GLY A 205 -6.07 14.66 27.72
N THR A 206 -7.15 15.24 28.21
CA THR A 206 -7.45 15.34 29.63
C THR A 206 -8.88 14.91 29.88
N LEU A 207 -9.06 13.86 30.67
CA LEU A 207 -10.35 13.49 31.25
C LEU A 207 -10.48 14.20 32.58
N THR A 208 -11.51 15.05 32.71
CA THR A 208 -11.85 15.71 33.97
C THR A 208 -13.04 15.00 34.60
N VAL A 209 -12.84 14.48 35.81
CA VAL A 209 -13.86 13.82 36.62
C VAL A 209 -13.99 14.51 37.97
N TYR A 210 -15.13 14.37 38.61
CA TYR A 210 -15.39 14.99 39.91
C TYR A 210 -15.09 14.02 41.04
N LEU A 211 -14.60 14.53 42.16
CA LEU A 211 -14.51 13.79 43.41
C LEU A 211 -15.90 13.72 44.05
N GLU A 212 -16.11 12.72 44.90
CA GLU A 212 -17.33 12.60 45.70
C GLU A 212 -17.54 13.88 46.51
N ARG A 213 -18.73 14.47 46.42
CA ARG A 213 -19.05 15.66 47.20
C ARG A 213 -19.12 15.28 48.67
N THR A 214 -18.34 15.98 49.49
CA THR A 214 -18.57 15.92 50.93
C THR A 214 -19.93 16.55 51.27
N TRP A 215 -20.54 16.09 52.36
CA TRP A 215 -21.84 16.61 52.81
C TRP A 215 -21.84 18.14 53.03
N TRP A 216 -20.71 18.71 53.46
CA TRP A 216 -20.55 20.17 53.59
C TRP A 216 -20.48 20.90 52.24
N GLN A 217 -19.85 20.31 51.24
CA GLN A 217 -19.83 20.86 49.87
C GLN A 217 -21.23 20.80 49.23
N ALA A 218 -21.99 19.74 49.51
CA ALA A 218 -23.38 19.64 49.09
C ALA A 218 -24.26 20.75 49.69
N LEU A 219 -24.04 21.11 50.96
CA LEU A 219 -24.77 22.19 51.64
C LEU A 219 -24.40 23.60 51.13
N THR A 220 -23.21 23.79 50.57
CA THR A 220 -22.72 25.11 50.10
C THR A 220 -22.89 25.34 48.60
N PHE A 221 -23.53 24.41 47.89
CA PHE A 221 -23.69 24.42 46.42
C PHE A 221 -22.38 24.65 45.66
N ARG A 222 -21.24 24.34 46.28
CA ARG A 222 -19.93 24.42 45.62
C ARG A 222 -19.81 23.28 44.62
N GLU A 223 -19.20 23.57 43.47
CA GLU A 223 -18.77 22.50 42.57
C GLU A 223 -17.81 21.57 43.33
N GLY A 224 -17.97 20.26 43.12
CA GLY A 224 -17.08 19.27 43.72
C GLY A 224 -15.67 19.45 43.18
N ASP A 225 -14.68 19.07 43.98
CA ASP A 225 -13.28 19.12 43.55
C ASP A 225 -13.09 18.28 42.29
N GLN A 226 -12.36 18.82 41.32
CA GLN A 226 -12.12 18.16 40.04
C GLN A 226 -10.77 17.47 40.04
N ARG A 227 -10.72 16.31 39.37
CA ARG A 227 -9.50 15.59 39.06
C ARG A 227 -9.30 15.53 37.55
N LYS A 228 -8.13 15.95 37.12
CA LYS A 228 -7.66 15.86 35.73
C LYS A 228 -6.80 14.61 35.58
N ILE A 229 -7.18 13.75 34.64
CA ILE A 229 -6.48 12.49 34.35
C ILE A 229 -5.94 12.57 32.92
N PRO A 230 -4.62 12.42 32.72
CA PRO A 230 -4.06 12.42 31.37
C PRO A 230 -4.56 11.19 30.60
N VAL A 231 -5.04 11.43 29.40
CA VAL A 231 -5.50 10.41 28.47
C VAL A 231 -4.98 10.74 27.07
N GLY A 232 -5.25 9.89 26.10
CA GLY A 232 -4.93 10.19 24.71
C GLY A 232 -5.13 8.99 23.82
N LEU A 233 -4.95 9.22 22.52
CA LEU A 233 -4.98 8.18 21.50
C LEU A 233 -4.03 8.56 20.37
N THR A 234 -3.70 7.59 19.54
CA THR A 234 -2.82 7.79 18.39
C THR A 234 -3.63 8.08 17.13
N ALA A 235 -3.39 9.23 16.50
CA ALA A 235 -3.92 9.57 15.20
C ALA A 235 -3.09 8.92 14.08
N LEU A 236 -3.78 8.22 13.18
CA LEU A 236 -3.21 7.71 11.93
C LEU A 236 -3.54 8.70 10.82
N GLY A 237 -2.58 8.98 9.93
CA GLY A 237 -2.87 9.73 8.70
C GLY A 237 -3.98 9.05 7.88
N SER A 238 -4.73 9.81 7.09
CA SER A 238 -5.78 9.28 6.22
C SER A 238 -5.24 8.37 5.10
N THR A 239 -3.98 8.59 4.72
CA THR A 239 -3.24 7.83 3.71
C THR A 239 -2.30 6.82 4.38
N ILE A 240 -2.35 5.57 3.93
CA ILE A 240 -1.41 4.50 4.32
C ILE A 240 -0.08 4.70 3.60
N GLY A 241 -0.13 4.99 2.30
CA GLY A 241 1.05 5.09 1.44
C GLY A 241 0.65 5.29 -0.03
N THR A 242 1.53 4.90 -0.94
CA THR A 242 1.31 5.01 -2.39
C THR A 242 1.45 3.64 -3.06
N LEU A 243 0.49 3.29 -3.90
CA LEU A 243 0.47 2.11 -4.76
C LEU A 243 0.91 2.49 -6.17
N THR A 244 1.69 1.63 -6.81
CA THR A 244 2.02 1.70 -8.24
C THR A 244 1.70 0.36 -8.90
N VAL A 245 1.12 0.40 -10.10
CA VAL A 245 0.68 -0.79 -10.84
C VAL A 245 1.33 -0.80 -12.22
N LEU A 246 1.92 -1.94 -12.56
CA LEU A 246 2.54 -2.23 -13.84
C LEU A 246 1.84 -3.42 -14.50
N ALA A 247 1.73 -3.39 -15.82
CA ALA A 247 1.15 -4.47 -16.60
C ALA A 247 2.17 -5.07 -17.58
N ASP A 248 2.05 -6.37 -17.78
CA ASP A 248 2.76 -7.14 -18.80
C ASP A 248 1.74 -7.85 -19.69
N GLY A 249 1.99 -7.90 -21.00
CA GLY A 249 1.01 -8.47 -21.92
C GLY A 249 1.45 -8.48 -23.37
N GLN A 250 0.47 -8.62 -24.26
CA GLN A 250 0.68 -8.66 -25.69
C GLN A 250 -0.30 -7.72 -26.39
N ARG A 251 0.15 -7.03 -27.43
CA ARG A 251 -0.72 -6.23 -28.27
C ARG A 251 -0.36 -6.38 -29.73
N ASP A 252 -1.37 -6.28 -30.56
CA ASP A 252 -1.17 -6.27 -32.00
C ASP A 252 -0.62 -4.90 -32.43
N THR A 253 0.40 -4.95 -33.28
CA THR A 253 1.00 -3.77 -33.90
C THR A 253 0.96 -3.95 -35.40
N GLU A 254 0.60 -2.88 -36.10
CA GLU A 254 0.62 -2.84 -37.54
C GLU A 254 1.94 -2.23 -38.02
N THR A 255 2.66 -2.96 -38.88
CA THR A 255 3.88 -2.46 -39.53
C THR A 255 3.65 -2.31 -41.03
N ARG A 256 4.09 -1.19 -41.60
CA ARG A 256 3.97 -0.92 -43.04
C ARG A 256 5.27 -1.29 -43.74
N ASN A 257 5.21 -2.24 -44.67
CA ASN A 257 6.34 -2.73 -45.43
C ASN A 257 6.17 -2.42 -46.91
N SER A 258 7.12 -1.73 -47.52
CA SER A 258 7.12 -1.50 -48.97
C SER A 258 7.73 -2.69 -49.73
N ARG A 259 7.10 -3.06 -50.83
CA ARG A 259 7.47 -4.15 -51.72
C ARG A 259 7.69 -3.61 -53.13
N SER A 260 8.55 -4.29 -53.88
CA SER A 260 8.81 -4.01 -55.29
C SER A 260 9.13 -5.29 -56.03
N GLN A 261 8.62 -5.44 -57.24
CA GLN A 261 8.95 -6.54 -58.13
C GLN A 261 8.94 -6.08 -59.59
N THR A 262 9.99 -6.45 -60.32
CA THR A 262 10.06 -6.26 -61.77
C THR A 262 9.53 -7.50 -62.45
N ILE A 263 8.59 -7.34 -63.38
CA ILE A 263 8.10 -8.43 -64.23
C ILE A 263 8.17 -8.00 -65.68
N GLY A 264 8.66 -8.89 -66.52
CA GLY A 264 8.61 -8.69 -67.96
C GLY A 264 8.75 -9.99 -68.73
N HIS A 265 8.46 -9.90 -70.01
CA HIS A 265 8.70 -10.97 -70.96
C HIS A 265 9.18 -10.39 -72.28
N ARG A 266 10.05 -11.13 -72.95
CA ARG A 266 10.46 -10.86 -74.32
C ARG A 266 10.19 -12.11 -75.15
N ASN A 267 9.37 -11.93 -76.17
CA ASN A 267 9.08 -12.97 -77.14
C ASN A 267 10.32 -13.31 -77.97
N ASP A 268 10.39 -14.57 -78.40
CA ASP A 268 11.28 -14.95 -79.48
C ASP A 268 10.82 -14.33 -80.81
N HIS A 269 11.73 -14.37 -81.79
CA HIS A 269 11.43 -13.84 -83.11
C HIS A 269 10.29 -14.65 -83.76
N CYS A 270 9.18 -13.97 -84.13
CA CYS A 270 8.01 -14.59 -84.75
C CYS A 270 7.30 -15.67 -83.91
N SER A 271 7.38 -15.61 -82.57
CA SER A 271 6.69 -16.58 -81.70
C SER A 271 5.20 -16.30 -81.48
N GLY A 272 4.69 -15.16 -81.96
CA GLY A 272 3.32 -14.73 -81.73
C GLY A 272 3.15 -14.00 -80.39
N ASP A 273 1.91 -13.67 -80.05
CA ASP A 273 1.58 -12.89 -78.85
C ASP A 273 1.69 -13.75 -77.58
N THR A 274 2.34 -13.21 -76.55
CA THR A 274 2.42 -13.82 -75.22
C THR A 274 1.66 -12.96 -74.23
N HIS A 275 0.69 -13.57 -73.54
CA HIS A 275 -0.08 -12.91 -72.49
C HIS A 275 0.56 -13.15 -71.12
N LEU A 276 0.79 -12.07 -70.38
CA LEU A 276 1.29 -12.10 -69.01
C LEU A 276 0.14 -11.73 -68.08
N SER A 277 -0.06 -12.54 -67.04
CA SER A 277 -1.09 -12.30 -66.04
C SER A 277 -0.63 -12.70 -64.62
N PRO A 278 0.56 -12.25 -64.16
CA PRO A 278 1.06 -12.60 -62.83
C PRO A 278 0.15 -12.04 -61.73
N SER A 279 -0.08 -12.86 -60.71
CA SER A 279 -0.82 -12.50 -59.51
C SER A 279 0.15 -12.22 -58.36
N PHE A 280 -0.16 -11.20 -57.59
CA PHE A 280 0.57 -10.77 -56.41
C PHE A 280 -0.33 -10.97 -55.21
N ASN A 281 0.16 -11.69 -54.21
CA ASN A 281 -0.53 -11.95 -52.95
C ASN A 281 0.30 -11.34 -51.80
N PRO A 282 -0.31 -11.04 -50.65
CA PRO A 282 0.41 -10.61 -49.47
C PRO A 282 1.54 -11.57 -49.10
N ALA A 283 2.63 -11.05 -48.57
CA ALA A 283 3.79 -11.85 -48.17
C ALA A 283 3.47 -12.94 -47.11
N SER A 284 2.46 -12.72 -46.28
CA SER A 284 1.95 -13.71 -45.32
C SER A 284 0.43 -13.51 -45.08
N PRO A 285 -0.26 -14.49 -44.49
CA PRO A 285 -1.68 -14.36 -44.13
C PRO A 285 -1.98 -13.24 -43.12
N SER A 286 -0.99 -12.76 -42.37
CA SER A 286 -1.14 -11.64 -41.42
C SER A 286 -0.88 -10.27 -42.04
N CYS A 287 -0.59 -10.23 -43.35
CA CYS A 287 -0.39 -9.01 -44.11
C CYS A 287 -1.56 -8.76 -45.06
N ARG A 288 -1.87 -7.48 -45.28
CA ARG A 288 -2.82 -7.03 -46.31
C ARG A 288 -2.18 -5.98 -47.20
N ILE A 289 -2.49 -6.03 -48.49
CA ILE A 289 -2.00 -5.06 -49.46
C ILE A 289 -2.80 -3.76 -49.33
N VAL A 290 -2.09 -2.63 -49.26
CA VAL A 290 -2.72 -1.30 -49.30
C VAL A 290 -3.01 -0.98 -50.77
N ALA A 291 -4.24 -1.25 -51.22
CA ALA A 291 -4.64 -1.11 -52.63
C ALA A 291 -4.27 0.25 -53.25
N SER A 292 -4.38 1.34 -52.50
CA SER A 292 -4.06 2.71 -52.95
C SER A 292 -2.55 2.98 -53.11
N SER A 293 -1.69 2.11 -52.59
CA SER A 293 -0.23 2.25 -52.69
C SER A 293 0.37 1.59 -53.94
N ILE A 294 -0.42 0.77 -54.65
CA ILE A 294 0.07 0.01 -55.80
C ILE A 294 0.38 0.98 -56.94
N LYS A 295 1.63 0.96 -57.41
CA LYS A 295 2.09 1.74 -58.57
C LYS A 295 2.74 0.80 -59.57
N VAL A 296 2.42 1.01 -60.84
CA VAL A 296 3.03 0.31 -61.98
C VAL A 296 3.79 1.33 -62.80
N HIS A 297 5.08 1.11 -62.97
CA HIS A 297 5.93 1.90 -63.82
C HIS A 297 6.34 1.08 -65.05
N GLU A 298 5.97 1.53 -66.25
CA GLU A 298 6.41 0.88 -67.49
C GLU A 298 7.89 1.16 -67.71
N ARG A 299 8.72 0.12 -67.56
CA ARG A 299 10.17 0.24 -67.71
C ARG A 299 10.57 0.20 -69.17
N SER A 300 10.01 -0.74 -69.93
CA SER A 300 10.22 -0.83 -71.36
C SER A 300 9.10 -1.60 -72.05
N ARG A 301 8.79 -1.21 -73.30
CA ARG A 301 7.76 -1.87 -74.11
C ARG A 301 8.07 -1.71 -75.59
N SER A 302 7.85 -2.77 -76.35
CA SER A 302 7.94 -2.75 -77.81
C SER A 302 6.69 -2.09 -78.41
N SER A 303 6.79 -1.43 -79.56
CA SER A 303 5.71 -0.61 -80.14
C SER A 303 4.32 -1.25 -80.23
N ASN A 304 4.21 -2.55 -80.51
CA ASN A 304 2.91 -3.26 -80.61
C ASN A 304 2.49 -3.95 -79.30
N SER A 305 3.38 -4.05 -78.32
CA SER A 305 3.08 -4.66 -77.02
C SER A 305 2.16 -3.76 -76.19
N VAL A 306 1.46 -4.32 -75.20
CA VAL A 306 0.47 -3.60 -74.38
C VAL A 306 0.77 -3.82 -72.90
N ASN A 307 0.81 -2.73 -72.13
CA ASN A 307 0.68 -2.78 -70.68
C ASN A 307 -0.82 -2.70 -70.36
N GLY A 308 -1.42 -3.82 -69.98
CA GLY A 308 -2.85 -3.96 -69.69
C GLY A 308 -3.25 -3.43 -68.32
N GLY A 309 -2.29 -3.00 -67.49
CA GLY A 309 -2.54 -2.41 -66.18
C GLY A 309 -2.95 -3.43 -65.11
N LEU A 310 -3.40 -2.89 -63.98
CA LEU A 310 -3.83 -3.67 -62.81
C LEU A 310 -5.26 -4.17 -62.97
N ARG A 311 -5.52 -5.38 -62.48
CA ARG A 311 -6.83 -6.02 -62.40
C ARG A 311 -7.01 -6.65 -61.02
N SER A 312 -8.26 -6.84 -60.62
CA SER A 312 -8.63 -7.58 -59.41
C SER A 312 -7.91 -7.08 -58.15
N VAL A 313 -7.79 -5.76 -57.99
CA VAL A 313 -7.07 -5.14 -56.87
C VAL A 313 -7.90 -5.26 -55.59
N SER A 314 -7.35 -5.93 -54.58
CA SER A 314 -7.92 -6.04 -53.25
C SER A 314 -6.81 -6.10 -52.18
N GLU A 315 -7.24 -6.15 -50.91
CA GLU A 315 -6.33 -6.35 -49.78
C GLU A 315 -5.65 -7.73 -49.78
N THR A 316 -6.24 -8.70 -50.47
CA THR A 316 -5.77 -10.10 -50.53
C THR A 316 -4.92 -10.39 -51.76
N GLY A 317 -4.81 -9.44 -52.69
CA GLY A 317 -4.01 -9.62 -53.90
C GLY A 317 -4.38 -8.65 -55.02
N PHE A 318 -3.57 -8.66 -56.07
CA PHE A 318 -3.88 -7.99 -57.33
C PHE A 318 -3.21 -8.73 -58.48
N GLN A 319 -3.66 -8.45 -59.70
CA GLN A 319 -3.08 -9.03 -60.91
C GLN A 319 -2.58 -7.91 -61.82
N TRP A 320 -1.42 -8.09 -62.43
CA TRP A 320 -1.00 -7.25 -63.55
C TRP A 320 -1.25 -7.98 -64.86
N SER A 321 -1.70 -7.26 -65.88
CA SER A 321 -1.89 -7.82 -67.22
C SER A 321 -1.00 -7.11 -68.24
N GLY A 322 -0.37 -7.88 -69.12
CA GLY A 322 0.46 -7.37 -70.21
C GLY A 322 0.42 -8.30 -71.42
N ILE A 323 0.71 -7.77 -72.61
CA ILE A 323 0.80 -8.56 -73.85
C ILE A 323 2.10 -8.17 -74.55
N ALA A 324 3.03 -9.12 -74.68
CA ALA A 324 4.19 -8.96 -75.54
C ALA A 324 3.78 -9.35 -76.97
N ARG A 325 3.84 -8.39 -77.91
CA ARG A 325 3.51 -8.59 -79.33
C ARG A 325 4.72 -8.38 -80.22
N ASN A 326 4.90 -9.28 -81.18
CA ASN A 326 5.97 -9.16 -82.16
C ASN A 326 5.78 -7.91 -83.06
N ASN A 327 6.88 -7.25 -83.43
CA ASN A 327 6.88 -5.96 -84.13
C ASN A 327 7.21 -6.06 -85.65
N GLY A 328 7.09 -7.23 -86.28
CA GLY A 328 7.45 -7.44 -87.69
C GLY A 328 6.56 -8.44 -88.42
N SER A 329 6.64 -8.47 -89.76
CA SER A 329 5.92 -9.42 -90.60
C SER A 329 6.66 -10.76 -90.67
N CYS A 330 5.98 -11.84 -90.28
CA CYS A 330 6.46 -13.20 -90.43
C CYS A 330 5.92 -13.78 -91.76
N GLY A 331 6.28 -13.15 -92.87
CA GLY A 331 5.74 -13.50 -94.20
C GLY A 331 6.38 -14.76 -94.82
N PRO A 332 5.69 -15.45 -95.76
CA PRO A 332 6.31 -16.47 -96.59
C PRO A 332 7.38 -15.86 -97.51
N ARG A 333 8.41 -16.66 -97.86
CA ARG A 333 9.51 -16.23 -98.74
C ARG A 333 8.98 -15.86 -100.12
N VAL A 334 9.38 -14.70 -100.65
CA VAL A 334 9.19 -14.35 -102.06
C VAL A 334 10.57 -14.04 -102.63
N PHE A 335 10.97 -14.75 -103.70
CA PHE A 335 12.29 -14.65 -104.36
C PHE A 335 13.52 -14.95 -103.46
N GLY A 336 13.45 -15.98 -102.62
CA GLY A 336 14.64 -16.60 -102.01
C GLY A 336 15.27 -15.88 -100.80
N GLN A 337 14.87 -14.64 -100.48
CA GLN A 337 15.37 -13.94 -99.29
C GLN A 337 14.25 -13.67 -98.26
N ARG A 338 14.48 -14.10 -97.00
CA ARG A 338 13.69 -13.63 -95.84
C ARG A 338 14.33 -12.32 -95.37
N VAL A 339 13.64 -11.20 -95.51
CA VAL A 339 14.06 -9.95 -94.86
C VAL A 339 13.42 -9.92 -93.47
N GLY A 340 14.08 -10.52 -92.48
CA GLY A 340 13.64 -10.47 -91.09
C GLY A 340 14.13 -9.18 -90.43
N LEU A 341 13.24 -8.20 -90.27
CA LEU A 341 13.43 -7.15 -89.25
C LEU A 341 13.24 -7.81 -87.88
N ASP A 342 14.03 -7.44 -86.85
CA ASP A 342 13.89 -8.01 -85.50
C ASP A 342 12.47 -7.79 -84.97
N GLY A 343 11.63 -8.80 -85.16
CA GLY A 343 10.23 -8.77 -84.78
C GLY A 343 9.99 -9.09 -83.31
N ARG A 344 10.99 -9.21 -82.43
CA ARG A 344 10.77 -9.58 -81.02
C ARG A 344 9.91 -8.55 -80.29
N GLY A 345 8.86 -9.02 -79.62
CA GLY A 345 8.02 -8.21 -78.74
C GLY A 345 8.51 -8.25 -77.30
N TRP A 346 8.30 -7.18 -76.53
CA TRP A 346 8.56 -7.21 -75.09
C TRP A 346 7.70 -6.22 -74.32
N VAL A 347 7.46 -6.54 -73.06
CA VAL A 347 6.86 -5.65 -72.07
C VAL A 347 7.52 -5.94 -70.72
N GLU A 348 7.95 -4.89 -70.01
CA GLU A 348 8.58 -4.97 -68.70
C GLU A 348 8.08 -3.80 -67.84
N VAL A 349 7.65 -4.13 -66.62
CA VAL A 349 7.11 -3.18 -65.64
C VAL A 349 7.76 -3.38 -64.28
N ASP A 350 7.95 -2.28 -63.56
CA ASP A 350 8.26 -2.28 -62.14
C ASP A 350 6.98 -2.02 -61.35
N ILE A 351 6.67 -2.90 -60.40
CA ILE A 351 5.45 -2.82 -59.60
C ILE A 351 5.87 -2.64 -58.14
N THR A 352 5.41 -1.57 -57.51
CA THR A 352 5.63 -1.28 -56.09
C THR A 352 4.31 -1.23 -55.33
N TRP A 353 4.26 -1.75 -54.12
CA TRP A 353 3.09 -1.68 -53.24
C TRP A 353 3.52 -1.71 -51.78
N ASP A 354 2.65 -1.24 -50.89
CA ASP A 354 2.83 -1.40 -49.45
C ASP A 354 1.91 -2.50 -48.91
N GLU A 355 2.41 -3.19 -47.90
CA GLU A 355 1.67 -4.16 -47.10
C GLU A 355 1.60 -3.66 -45.66
N ILE A 356 0.42 -3.77 -45.03
CA ILE A 356 0.27 -3.62 -43.59
C ILE A 356 0.27 -5.03 -43.00
N CYS A 357 1.26 -5.33 -42.17
CA CYS A 357 1.42 -6.62 -41.50
C CYS A 357 1.13 -6.46 -40.01
N THR A 358 0.16 -7.23 -39.53
CA THR A 358 -0.16 -7.31 -38.10
C THR A 358 0.78 -8.31 -37.43
N SER A 359 1.45 -7.87 -36.37
CA SER A 359 2.28 -8.71 -35.51
C SER A 359 1.95 -8.48 -34.05
N THR A 360 1.80 -9.56 -33.30
CA THR A 360 1.63 -9.51 -31.85
C THR A 360 3.01 -9.31 -31.20
N VAL A 361 3.15 -8.20 -30.48
CA VAL A 361 4.38 -7.87 -29.73
C VAL A 361 4.10 -7.87 -28.23
N ALA A 362 5.06 -8.37 -27.45
CA ALA A 362 4.98 -8.29 -26.00
C ALA A 362 5.25 -6.85 -25.53
N PHE A 363 4.48 -6.38 -24.55
CA PHE A 363 4.82 -5.21 -23.75
C PHE A 363 5.13 -5.66 -22.32
N SER A 364 6.04 -4.95 -21.66
CA SER A 364 6.44 -5.26 -20.30
C SER A 364 6.69 -4.01 -19.48
N ASN A 365 6.37 -4.06 -18.19
CA ASN A 365 6.43 -2.95 -17.25
C ASN A 365 5.68 -1.70 -17.74
N GLU A 366 4.56 -1.88 -18.45
CA GLU A 366 3.75 -0.74 -18.87
C GLU A 366 3.09 -0.13 -17.63
N ASN A 367 3.34 1.16 -17.39
CA ASN A 367 2.83 1.84 -16.19
C ASN A 367 1.33 2.08 -16.33
N VAL A 368 0.56 1.40 -15.49
CA VAL A 368 -0.90 1.57 -15.40
C VAL A 368 -1.23 2.83 -14.62
N GLY A 369 -0.42 3.15 -13.61
CA GLY A 369 -0.52 4.36 -12.82
C GLY A 369 -0.06 4.18 -11.38
N SER A 370 -0.06 5.30 -10.66
CA SER A 370 0.23 5.35 -9.23
C SER A 370 -0.84 6.15 -8.50
N ARG A 371 -1.12 5.79 -7.25
CA ARG A 371 -2.18 6.39 -6.43
C ARG A 371 -1.88 6.27 -4.94
N ASP A 372 -2.25 7.30 -4.18
CA ASP A 372 -2.29 7.24 -2.73
C ASP A 372 -3.42 6.33 -2.24
N ILE A 373 -3.10 5.45 -1.29
CA ILE A 373 -4.02 4.45 -0.73
C ILE A 373 -4.50 4.88 0.65
N GLY A 374 -5.82 5.02 0.82
CA GLY A 374 -6.44 5.32 2.11
C GLY A 374 -6.76 4.05 2.93
N TRP A 375 -7.11 4.24 4.20
CA TRP A 375 -7.62 3.15 5.05
C TRP A 375 -9.03 2.73 4.68
N ASN A 376 -9.29 1.42 4.74
CA ASN A 376 -10.60 0.81 4.46
C ASN A 376 -11.20 1.22 3.10
N GLU A 377 -10.35 1.51 2.11
CA GLU A 377 -10.73 1.90 0.77
C GLU A 377 -10.79 0.67 -0.16
N SER A 378 -11.66 0.74 -1.16
CA SER A 378 -11.59 -0.13 -2.33
C SER A 378 -11.68 0.70 -3.60
N PHE A 379 -10.87 0.34 -4.59
CA PHE A 379 -10.83 1.01 -5.88
C PHE A 379 -10.41 0.05 -6.97
N GLU A 380 -10.63 0.47 -8.21
CA GLU A 380 -10.31 -0.29 -9.41
C GLU A 380 -9.36 0.51 -10.30
N MET A 381 -8.41 -0.18 -10.92
CA MET A 381 -7.52 0.42 -11.93
C MET A 381 -7.73 -0.30 -13.27
N PRO A 382 -8.08 0.42 -14.35
CA PRO A 382 -8.23 -0.17 -15.68
C PRO A 382 -6.86 -0.62 -16.21
N LEU A 383 -6.83 -1.78 -16.86
CA LEU A 383 -5.61 -2.36 -17.43
C LEU A 383 -5.57 -2.19 -18.96
N PRO A 384 -4.38 -2.07 -19.57
CA PRO A 384 -4.23 -2.06 -21.01
C PRO A 384 -4.85 -3.31 -21.68
N PRO A 385 -5.42 -3.20 -22.89
CA PRO A 385 -5.86 -4.38 -23.64
C PRO A 385 -4.72 -5.38 -23.86
N GLY A 386 -5.04 -6.67 -23.70
CA GLY A 386 -4.05 -7.74 -23.88
C GLY A 386 -3.11 -7.93 -22.69
N THR A 387 -3.40 -7.34 -21.53
CA THR A 387 -2.73 -7.65 -20.26
C THR A 387 -2.86 -9.13 -19.92
N VAL A 388 -1.71 -9.77 -19.70
CA VAL A 388 -1.61 -11.16 -19.27
C VAL A 388 -1.26 -11.23 -17.79
N ASP A 389 -0.51 -10.26 -17.28
CA ASP A 389 -0.06 -10.24 -15.90
C ASP A 389 0.05 -8.81 -15.36
N VAL A 390 -0.07 -8.69 -14.03
CA VAL A 390 -0.03 -7.41 -13.33
C VAL A 390 0.93 -7.53 -12.16
N ARG A 391 1.80 -6.55 -12.03
CA ARG A 391 2.67 -6.37 -10.87
C ARG A 391 2.31 -5.09 -10.17
N TRP A 392 2.39 -5.08 -8.86
CA TRP A 392 2.13 -3.90 -8.07
C TRP A 392 3.18 -3.75 -6.99
N SER A 393 3.42 -2.50 -6.60
CA SER A 393 4.30 -2.16 -5.49
C SER A 393 3.65 -1.08 -4.66
N ALA A 394 3.66 -1.23 -3.34
CA ALA A 394 3.20 -0.21 -2.41
C ALA A 394 4.33 0.22 -1.48
N ALA A 395 4.41 1.52 -1.25
CA ALA A 395 5.35 2.12 -0.30
C ALA A 395 4.56 2.86 0.78
N SER A 396 4.87 2.57 2.04
CA SER A 396 4.33 3.30 3.20
C SER A 396 5.41 3.53 4.26
N GLU A 397 5.11 4.37 5.25
CA GLU A 397 5.93 4.52 6.47
C GLU A 397 6.04 3.19 7.25
N LEU A 398 5.10 2.25 7.05
CA LEU A 398 5.10 0.92 7.64
C LEU A 398 5.98 -0.10 6.88
N GLY A 399 6.58 0.32 5.76
CA GLY A 399 7.43 -0.50 4.90
C GLY A 399 6.89 -0.64 3.47
N SER A 400 7.68 -1.26 2.59
CA SER A 400 7.29 -1.56 1.21
C SER A 400 6.69 -2.95 1.07
N ASP A 401 5.82 -3.10 0.08
CA ASP A 401 5.23 -4.37 -0.30
C ASP A 401 5.21 -4.49 -1.83
N VAL A 402 5.35 -5.71 -2.33
CA VAL A 402 5.33 -6.00 -3.77
C VAL A 402 4.55 -7.28 -4.01
N GLY A 403 3.79 -7.33 -5.09
CA GLY A 403 3.06 -8.52 -5.44
C GLY A 403 2.66 -8.59 -6.89
N GLN A 404 2.07 -9.73 -7.25
CA GLN A 404 1.77 -10.10 -8.61
C GLN A 404 0.38 -10.75 -8.70
N GLY A 405 -0.39 -10.35 -9.71
CA GLY A 405 -1.75 -10.81 -9.95
C GLY A 405 -2.65 -10.67 -8.71
N ASN A 406 -3.23 -11.81 -8.29
CA ASN A 406 -4.16 -11.87 -7.16
C ASN A 406 -3.47 -12.12 -5.81
N GLN A 407 -2.14 -11.97 -5.74
CA GLN A 407 -1.44 -12.18 -4.48
C GLN A 407 -1.90 -11.16 -3.43
N PRO A 408 -2.21 -11.60 -2.21
CA PRO A 408 -2.55 -10.69 -1.13
C PRO A 408 -1.30 -9.98 -0.63
N GLY A 409 -1.33 -8.66 -0.60
CA GLY A 409 -0.30 -7.84 0.03
C GLY A 409 -0.49 -7.69 1.53
N LYS A 410 0.51 -7.09 2.18
CA LYS A 410 0.48 -6.63 3.58
C LYS A 410 -0.62 -5.60 3.80
N TYR A 411 -0.77 -4.65 2.88
CA TYR A 411 -1.70 -3.51 3.05
C TYR A 411 -3.06 -3.71 2.37
N PHE A 412 -3.14 -4.55 1.34
CA PHE A 412 -4.35 -4.75 0.53
C PHE A 412 -4.41 -6.14 -0.08
N THR A 413 -5.60 -6.49 -0.56
CA THR A 413 -5.82 -7.60 -1.50
C THR A 413 -5.98 -7.04 -2.91
N ALA A 414 -5.44 -7.73 -3.89
CA ALA A 414 -5.61 -7.44 -5.30
C ALA A 414 -6.43 -8.57 -5.95
N GLU A 415 -7.40 -8.21 -6.80
CA GLU A 415 -8.23 -9.16 -7.54
C GLU A 415 -8.36 -8.70 -8.99
N LEU A 416 -7.82 -9.48 -9.92
CA LEU A 416 -7.97 -9.25 -11.34
C LEU A 416 -9.38 -9.61 -11.80
N SER A 417 -9.99 -8.71 -12.57
CA SER A 417 -11.30 -8.97 -13.14
C SER A 417 -11.27 -10.10 -14.16
N THR A 418 -12.42 -10.74 -14.36
CA THR A 418 -12.60 -11.74 -15.42
C THR A 418 -12.31 -11.11 -16.78
N GLY A 419 -11.29 -11.63 -17.49
CA GLY A 419 -10.82 -11.04 -18.75
C GLY A 419 -9.68 -10.02 -18.59
N LYS A 420 -9.20 -9.77 -17.36
CA LYS A 420 -8.01 -8.95 -17.04
C LYS A 420 -8.07 -7.52 -17.60
N SER A 421 -9.27 -6.96 -17.70
CA SER A 421 -9.49 -5.57 -18.12
C SER A 421 -9.23 -4.57 -16.99
N SER A 422 -9.15 -5.05 -15.75
CA SER A 422 -8.93 -4.23 -14.56
C SER A 422 -8.41 -5.05 -13.39
N VAL A 423 -7.86 -4.35 -12.40
CA VAL A 423 -7.49 -4.91 -11.09
C VAL A 423 -8.21 -4.13 -10.00
N GLN A 424 -8.92 -4.84 -9.13
CA GLN A 424 -9.55 -4.29 -7.94
C GLN A 424 -8.61 -4.42 -6.75
N PHE A 425 -8.39 -3.31 -6.06
CA PHE A 425 -7.68 -3.26 -4.80
C PHE A 425 -8.66 -3.02 -3.66
N ARG A 426 -8.40 -3.69 -2.54
CA ARG A 426 -9.12 -3.46 -1.28
C ARG A 426 -8.12 -3.44 -0.14
N THR A 427 -8.03 -2.31 0.57
CA THR A 427 -7.15 -2.23 1.73
C THR A 427 -7.69 -3.11 2.85
N ARG A 428 -6.78 -3.75 3.58
CA ARG A 428 -7.13 -4.55 4.76
C ARG A 428 -7.62 -3.65 5.90
N ASP A 429 -8.28 -4.27 6.87
CA ASP A 429 -8.67 -3.57 8.09
C ASP A 429 -7.42 -2.98 8.78
N VAL A 430 -7.55 -1.77 9.30
CA VAL A 430 -6.46 -1.06 10.01
C VAL A 430 -5.83 -1.95 11.09
N SER A 431 -6.65 -2.71 11.80
CA SER A 431 -6.21 -3.59 12.88
C SER A 431 -5.42 -4.81 12.39
N GLU A 432 -5.56 -5.20 11.13
CA GLU A 432 -4.75 -6.27 10.52
C GLU A 432 -3.42 -5.73 10.00
N VAL A 433 -3.41 -4.53 9.43
CA VAL A 433 -2.20 -3.88 8.91
C VAL A 433 -1.23 -3.51 10.03
N LEU A 434 -1.76 -3.16 11.20
CA LEU A 434 -0.98 -2.75 12.37
C LEU A 434 -0.56 -3.92 13.29
N LYS A 435 -0.84 -5.17 12.91
CA LYS A 435 -0.21 -6.36 13.52
C LYS A 435 1.20 -6.48 12.98
#